data_AF-A0A7J5VY12-F1
#
_entry.id   AF-A0A7J5VY12-F1
#
_cell.length_a   1.000
_cell.length_b   1.000
_cell.length_c   1.000
_cell.angle_alpha   90.00
_cell.angle_beta   90.00
_cell.angle_gamma   90.00
#
_symmetry.space_group_name_H-M   'P 1'
#
loop_
_entity.id
_entity.type
_entity.pdbx_description
1 polymer ?
#
loop_
_entity_poly.entity_id
_entity_poly.type
_entity_poly.pdbx_seq_one_letter_code
_entity_poly.pdbx_strand_id
1 'polypeptide(L)'
;MKQTTETFYLCGSKPIQMKIEDFITRIEEEFDDIEPGTLKPESIFREVFEWNSINALILIALVKTEYDVAINAEDIANSKTVADIYGIIESKVA
;
A
#
# COMPACT_ATOMS: atom_id res chain seq x y z
N MET A 1 -0.82 -24.29 -36.29
CA MET A 1 -0.03 -24.04 -35.08
C MET A 1 -0.47 -22.74 -34.46
N LYS A 2 -1.20 -22.83 -33.35
CA LYS A 2 -1.21 -21.96 -32.16
C LYS A 2 -2.23 -22.63 -31.24
N GLN A 3 -1.70 -23.38 -30.28
CA GLN A 3 -2.49 -24.07 -29.28
C GLN A 3 -3.12 -23.01 -28.36
N THR A 4 -4.42 -23.18 -28.18
CA THR A 4 -5.28 -22.74 -27.09
C THR A 4 -4.64 -22.91 -25.72
N THR A 5 -4.93 -21.97 -24.82
CA THR A 5 -5.31 -22.30 -23.45
C THR A 5 -6.19 -21.18 -22.88
N GLU A 6 -7.49 -21.38 -22.99
CA GLU A 6 -8.43 -20.94 -21.96
C GLU A 6 -8.07 -21.67 -20.65
N THR A 7 -7.75 -20.93 -19.60
CA THR A 7 -7.66 -21.49 -18.25
C THR A 7 -8.71 -20.81 -17.38
N PHE A 8 -9.88 -21.44 -17.34
CA PHE A 8 -10.56 -21.85 -16.11
C PHE A 8 -10.33 -20.94 -14.89
N TYR A 9 -11.26 -20.00 -14.66
CA TYR A 9 -11.52 -19.43 -13.35
C TYR A 9 -12.42 -20.38 -12.56
N LEU A 10 -11.81 -21.36 -11.87
CA LEU A 10 -12.44 -22.13 -10.81
C LEU A 10 -11.71 -21.78 -9.51
N CYS A 11 -12.47 -21.29 -8.51
CA CYS A 11 -12.15 -21.26 -7.08
C CYS A 11 -10.65 -21.21 -6.68
N GLY A 12 -10.14 -20.03 -6.34
CA GLY A 12 -8.82 -19.87 -5.72
C GLY A 12 -8.22 -18.50 -5.98
N SER A 13 -7.98 -17.76 -4.88
CA SER A 13 -7.27 -16.49 -4.73
C SER A 13 -6.52 -15.99 -5.96
N LYS A 14 -6.88 -14.79 -6.45
CA LYS A 14 -6.04 -14.03 -7.38
C LYS A 14 -4.60 -13.99 -6.84
N PRO A 15 -3.62 -14.04 -7.76
CA PRO A 15 -2.36 -13.36 -7.63
C PRO A 15 -2.43 -12.04 -6.88
N ILE A 16 -2.33 -11.93 -5.56
CA ILE A 16 -2.16 -10.60 -4.96
C ILE A 16 -0.71 -10.22 -5.23
N GLN A 17 -0.39 -9.91 -6.50
CA GLN A 17 0.74 -9.04 -6.76
C GLN A 17 0.29 -7.67 -6.27
N MET A 18 0.46 -7.41 -4.97
CA MET A 18 0.29 -6.08 -4.40
C MET A 18 1.28 -5.22 -5.15
N LYS A 19 0.84 -4.37 -6.08
CA LYS A 19 1.74 -3.45 -6.76
C LYS A 19 1.88 -2.19 -5.93
N ILE A 20 3.05 -1.57 -5.92
CA ILE A 20 3.26 -0.32 -5.19
C ILE A 20 2.35 0.79 -5.72
N GLU A 21 1.98 0.77 -7.00
CA GLU A 21 1.03 1.72 -7.59
C GLU A 21 -0.38 1.59 -7.00
N ASP A 22 -0.81 0.36 -6.69
CA ASP A 22 -2.11 0.13 -6.04
C ASP A 22 -2.07 0.69 -4.61
N PHE A 23 -0.96 0.48 -3.89
CA PHE A 23 -0.77 1.04 -2.54
C PHE A 23 -0.73 2.56 -2.52
N ILE A 24 -0.03 3.17 -3.48
CA ILE A 24 -0.01 4.62 -3.65
C ILE A 24 -1.43 5.14 -3.89
N THR A 25 -2.16 4.51 -4.82
CA THR A 25 -3.55 4.90 -5.13
C THR A 25 -4.43 4.84 -3.89
N ARG A 26 -4.29 3.80 -3.06
CA ARG A 26 -5.03 3.67 -1.80
C ARG A 26 -4.74 4.78 -0.79
N ILE A 27 -3.48 5.23 -0.70
CA ILE A 27 -3.13 6.36 0.16
C ILE A 27 -3.78 7.64 -0.39
N GLU A 28 -3.66 7.91 -1.68
CA GLU A 28 -4.24 9.12 -2.29
C GLU A 28 -5.78 9.15 -2.21
N GLU A 29 -6.44 7.99 -2.20
CA GLU A 29 -7.89 7.88 -2.00
C GLU A 29 -8.33 8.08 -0.54
N GLU A 30 -7.48 7.74 0.43
CA GLU A 30 -7.81 7.78 1.87
C GLU A 30 -7.56 9.17 2.50
N PHE A 31 -6.58 9.92 1.98
CA PHE A 31 -6.21 11.23 2.51
C PHE A 31 -6.73 12.36 1.62
N ASP A 32 -7.76 13.08 2.08
CA ASP A 32 -8.40 14.21 1.36
C ASP A 32 -7.43 15.32 0.95
N ASP A 33 -6.31 15.47 1.66
CA ASP A 33 -5.29 16.51 1.41
C ASP A 33 -4.30 16.15 0.29
N ILE A 34 -4.44 14.98 -0.33
CA ILE A 34 -3.53 14.48 -1.37
C ILE A 34 -4.27 14.40 -2.71
N GLU A 35 -3.79 15.14 -3.71
CA GLU A 35 -4.32 15.01 -5.07
C GLU A 35 -3.83 13.70 -5.73
N PRO A 36 -4.66 13.01 -6.52
CA PRO A 36 -4.23 11.81 -7.24
C PRO A 36 -3.01 12.04 -8.15
N GLY A 37 -2.03 11.15 -8.07
CA GLY A 37 -0.74 11.22 -8.79
C GLY A 37 0.33 12.09 -8.12
N THR A 38 0.09 12.59 -6.90
CA THR A 38 1.06 13.36 -6.11
C THR A 38 2.14 12.46 -5.51
N LEU A 39 1.76 11.28 -5.05
CA LEU A 39 2.65 10.34 -4.38
C LEU A 39 3.45 9.51 -5.38
N LYS A 40 4.70 9.26 -5.02
CA LYS A 40 5.64 8.37 -5.69
C LYS A 40 6.26 7.43 -4.65
N PRO A 41 6.85 6.31 -5.07
CA PRO A 41 7.54 5.41 -4.15
C PRO A 41 8.54 6.12 -3.23
N GLU A 42 9.28 7.10 -3.76
CA GLU A 42 10.33 7.85 -3.06
C GLU A 42 9.79 9.03 -2.25
N SER A 43 8.49 9.35 -2.35
CA SER A 43 7.89 10.47 -1.63
C SER A 43 8.00 10.25 -0.12
N ILE A 44 8.48 11.28 0.59
CA ILE A 44 8.50 11.30 2.05
C ILE A 44 7.07 11.58 2.51
N PHE A 45 6.34 10.55 2.95
CA PHE A 45 4.90 10.67 3.22
C PHE A 45 4.58 11.76 4.26
N ARG A 46 5.49 12.06 5.19
CA ARG A 46 5.32 13.12 6.20
C ARG A 46 5.41 14.54 5.67
N GLU A 47 5.89 14.71 4.44
CA GLU A 47 6.03 16.01 3.77
C GLU A 47 4.91 16.25 2.74
N VAL A 48 4.13 15.22 2.40
CA VAL A 48 3.12 15.28 1.33
C VAL A 48 1.75 15.66 1.86
N PHE A 49 1.45 15.35 3.12
CA PHE A 49 0.23 15.76 3.82
C PHE A 49 0.57 16.20 5.24
N GLU A 50 -0.40 16.79 5.95
CA GLU A 50 -0.21 17.21 7.34
C GLU A 50 0.14 16.01 8.23
N TRP A 51 1.39 15.87 8.65
CA TRP A 51 1.76 14.76 9.52
C TRP A 51 1.38 15.02 10.98
N ASN A 52 0.41 14.25 11.48
CA ASN A 52 0.01 14.25 12.88
C ASN A 52 -0.32 12.81 13.36
N SER A 53 -0.61 12.64 14.65
CA SER A 53 -0.89 11.32 15.23
C SER A 53 -2.14 10.66 14.64
N ILE A 54 -3.12 11.43 14.17
CA ILE A 54 -4.35 10.90 13.56
C ILE A 54 -4.00 10.31 12.20
N ASN A 55 -3.26 11.03 11.36
CA ASN A 55 -2.89 10.56 10.04
C ASN A 55 -1.94 9.35 10.08
N ALA A 56 -1.08 9.26 11.11
CA ALA A 56 -0.32 8.05 11.39
C ALA A 56 -1.23 6.84 11.67
N LEU A 57 -2.31 7.00 12.44
CA LEU A 57 -3.27 5.93 12.73
C LEU A 57 -4.10 5.55 11.50
N ILE A 58 -4.49 6.53 10.69
CA ILE A 58 -5.20 6.29 9.42
C ILE A 58 -4.32 5.42 8.51
N LEU A 59 -3.03 5.75 8.35
CA LEU A 59 -2.11 4.93 7.56
C LEU A 59 -1.98 3.50 8.09
N ILE A 60 -1.90 3.31 9.42
CA ILE A 60 -1.87 1.98 10.05
C ILE A 60 -3.17 1.21 9.75
N ALA A 61 -4.32 1.88 9.91
CA ALA A 61 -5.63 1.29 9.70
C ALA A 61 -5.86 0.91 8.24
N LEU A 62 -5.44 1.77 7.30
CA LEU A 62 -5.46 1.52 5.87
C LEU A 62 -4.70 0.24 5.53
N VAL A 63 -3.45 0.13 6.00
CA VAL A 63 -2.61 -1.05 5.75
C VAL A 63 -3.25 -2.31 6.34
N LYS A 64 -3.79 -2.22 7.55
CA LYS A 64 -4.48 -3.36 8.19
C LYS A 64 -5.74 -3.77 7.44
N THR A 65 -6.49 -2.82 6.89
CA THR A 65 -7.77 -3.09 6.23
C THR A 65 -7.58 -3.63 4.82
N GLU A 66 -6.69 -3.03 4.03
CA GLU A 66 -6.50 -3.40 2.62
C GLU A 66 -5.64 -4.65 2.45
N TYR A 67 -4.67 -4.89 3.35
CA TYR A 67 -3.67 -5.95 3.17
C TYR A 67 -3.61 -6.97 4.31
N ASP A 68 -4.46 -6.85 5.33
CA ASP A 68 -4.46 -7.66 6.56
C ASP A 68 -3.12 -7.63 7.35
N VAL A 69 -2.22 -6.70 7.01
CA VAL A 69 -0.90 -6.56 7.64
C VAL A 69 -0.97 -5.62 8.85
N ALA A 70 -0.42 -6.06 9.98
CA ALA A 70 -0.23 -5.19 11.13
C ALA A 70 1.12 -4.48 11.05
N ILE A 71 1.09 -3.15 10.92
CA ILE A 71 2.23 -2.26 11.15
C ILE A 71 2.01 -1.47 12.45
N ASN A 72 3.09 -1.12 13.14
CA ASN A 72 3.03 -0.39 14.41
C ASN A 72 3.66 1.02 14.30
N ALA A 73 3.63 1.78 15.41
CA ALA A 73 4.20 3.12 15.44
C ALA A 73 5.73 3.14 15.20
N GLU A 74 6.44 2.09 15.61
CA GLU A 74 7.90 1.96 15.39
C GLU A 74 8.22 1.68 13.91
N ASP A 75 7.44 0.81 13.25
CA ASP A 75 7.52 0.56 11.80
C ASP A 75 7.37 1.87 11.03
N ILE A 76 6.36 2.68 11.39
CA ILE A 76 6.17 4.00 10.79
C ILE A 76 7.33 4.93 11.11
N ALA A 77 7.74 5.05 12.38
CA ALA A 77 8.82 5.96 12.80
C ALA A 77 10.15 5.68 12.07
N ASN A 78 10.43 4.41 11.79
CA ASN A 78 11.64 3.98 11.07
C ASN A 78 11.52 4.10 9.54
N SER A 79 10.30 4.20 9.01
CA SER A 79 10.03 4.40 7.58
C SER A 79 10.04 5.87 7.22
N LYS A 80 10.57 6.23 6.04
CA LYS A 80 10.58 7.61 5.54
C LYS A 80 9.70 7.78 4.31
N THR A 81 9.75 6.81 3.40
CA THR A 81 9.12 6.86 2.09
C THR A 81 7.92 5.93 2.00
N VAL A 82 7.08 6.13 0.98
CA VAL A 82 5.97 5.21 0.68
C VAL A 82 6.49 3.80 0.40
N ALA A 83 7.62 3.68 -0.31
CA ALA A 83 8.28 2.42 -0.60
C ALA A 83 8.74 1.68 0.66
N ASP A 84 9.18 2.39 1.71
CA ASP A 84 9.59 1.76 2.97
C ASP A 84 8.40 1.05 3.63
N ILE A 85 7.24 1.72 3.71
CA ILE A 85 6.02 1.12 4.28
C ILE A 85 5.57 -0.06 3.42
N TYR A 86 5.55 0.10 2.10
CA TYR A 86 5.19 -0.96 1.18
C TYR A 86 6.11 -2.19 1.32
N GLY A 87 7.42 -2.00 1.46
CA GLY A 87 8.37 -3.09 1.70
C GLY A 87 8.09 -3.86 2.99
N ILE A 88 7.59 -3.20 4.04
CA ILE A 88 7.15 -3.87 5.27
C ILE A 88 5.93 -4.76 4.98
N ILE A 89 4.98 -4.27 4.20
CA ILE A 89 3.79 -5.04 3.80
C ILE A 89 4.22 -6.27 3.00
N GLU A 90 5.05 -6.10 1.98
CA GLU A 90 5.56 -7.22 1.17
C GLU A 90 6.27 -8.27 2.03
N SER A 91 7.11 -7.84 2.98
CA SER A 91 7.85 -8.76 3.85
C SER A 91 6.97 -9.63 4.76
N LYS A 92 5.71 -9.24 4.98
CA LYS A 92 4.76 -9.92 5.87
C LYS A 92 3.72 -10.75 5.13
N VAL A 93 3.53 -10.51 3.83
CA VAL A 93 2.58 -11.24 2.97
C VAL A 93 3.28 -12.32 2.12
N ALA A 94 4.59 -12.19 1.92
CA ALA A 94 5.42 -13.15 1.18
C ALA A 94 5.53 -14.54 1.84
#